data_AF-A0A957XHX9-F1
#
_entry.id   AF-A0A957XHX9-F1
#
_cell.length_a   1.000
_cell.length_b   1.000
_cell.length_c   1.000
_cell.angle_alpha   90.00
_cell.angle_beta   90.00
_cell.angle_gamma   90.00
#
_symmetry.space_group_name_H-M   'P 1'
#
loop_
_entity.id
_entity.type
_entity.pdbx_description
1 polymer ?
#
loop_
_entity_poly.entity_id
_entity_poly.type
_entity_poly.pdbx_seq_one_letter_code
_entity_poly.pdbx_strand_id
1 'polypeptide(L)'
;MQSNTQKFNLKNIRTLLREGFTDGELRRLCYDDFRPVYDQLSREMGKGQVIDRLIEYTERKDLIERLLSVTKELNPKKYKEHQPYHNFIVSPIGPSDPDEESPIAKMGCKSWQIAILSILGIIACGIFATLGVLFLFPFQQPSTNSATKSAVIDKPASETIMLTNPTDIPAPTQTTVPTETPTRVLENTATPVVELPSPQENNLSQDSLTSCNSDNVCISLVSYTISEDKILLSLKIINNGTEAKLVRYRNENIQISDDTGRTYELASSANRDVKQYKFEPGESVTLKSNNSAYNQTSRFEVIGDYRGVISEQAQFLYVTISEFTDTEITWKIRELNPSIGQSRDPSGNVTVSLGESYRGAGLNITLTDYDIVGNNILLTFEFRNESNDNILVRFRNSHIELSDNTGAIYELAESTYRDVEQYDLEPGERIILKGSNSAYNTTNRFDVLGRYKGVVSEQVQDLYVTIPQFMGLTDLRWQIDL
;
A
#
# COMPACT_ATOMS: atom_id res chain seq x y z
N MET A 1 38.97 5.95 33.04
CA MET A 1 37.80 5.31 32.39
C MET A 1 37.46 6.15 31.17
N GLN A 2 37.78 5.69 29.96
CA GLN A 2 37.35 6.36 28.74
C GLN A 2 35.86 6.08 28.56
N SER A 3 35.01 7.11 28.70
CA SER A 3 33.59 6.97 28.35
C SER A 3 33.50 6.82 26.83
N ASN A 4 33.13 5.64 26.36
CA ASN A 4 32.75 5.45 24.96
C ASN A 4 31.54 6.35 24.70
N THR A 5 31.75 7.48 23.99
CA THR A 5 30.68 8.41 23.62
C THR A 5 29.82 7.74 22.54
N GLN A 6 28.82 7.00 22.98
CA GLN A 6 27.88 6.31 22.12
C GLN A 6 26.96 7.35 21.46
N LYS A 7 27.08 7.53 20.14
CA LYS A 7 26.24 8.48 19.40
C LYS A 7 24.93 7.81 18.99
N PHE A 8 23.79 8.38 19.38
CA PHE A 8 22.48 7.86 19.01
C PHE A 8 22.17 8.07 17.52
N ASN A 9 21.53 7.09 16.89
CA ASN A 9 21.01 7.19 15.53
C ASN A 9 19.61 7.80 15.55
N LEU A 10 19.54 9.13 15.62
CA LEU A 10 18.27 9.86 15.72
C LEU A 10 17.32 9.62 14.53
N LYS A 11 17.85 9.24 13.36
CA LYS A 11 17.04 8.89 12.18
C LYS A 11 16.19 7.66 12.48
N ASN A 12 16.81 6.58 12.98
CA ASN A 12 16.11 5.35 13.31
C ASN A 12 15.12 5.54 14.48
N ILE A 13 15.47 6.37 15.47
CA ILE A 13 14.57 6.71 16.57
C ILE A 13 13.33 7.47 16.06
N ARG A 14 13.51 8.43 15.13
CA ARG A 14 12.40 9.16 14.52
C ARG A 14 11.47 8.21 13.74
N THR A 15 12.02 7.28 12.96
CA THR A 15 11.23 6.28 12.23
C THR A 15 10.48 5.36 13.18
N LEU A 16 11.15 4.87 14.23
CA LEU A 16 10.53 4.06 15.28
C LEU A 16 9.33 4.75 15.91
N LEU A 17 9.45 6.02 16.31
CA LEU A 17 8.35 6.76 16.91
C LEU A 17 7.23 7.05 15.92
N ARG A 18 7.58 7.27 14.64
CA ARG A 18 6.61 7.54 13.57
C ARG A 18 5.78 6.31 13.21
N GLU A 19 6.37 5.14 13.16
CA GLU A 19 5.67 3.89 12.81
C GLU A 19 5.13 3.13 14.02
N GLY A 20 5.74 3.32 15.18
CA GLY A 20 5.45 2.56 16.40
C GLY A 20 4.27 3.06 17.22
N PHE A 21 3.81 4.30 16.99
CA PHE A 21 2.75 4.94 17.76
C PHE A 21 1.77 5.67 16.86
N THR A 22 0.50 5.75 17.23
CA THR A 22 -0.46 6.73 16.70
C THR A 22 -0.23 8.12 17.32
N ASP A 23 -0.88 9.18 16.80
CA ASP A 23 -0.74 10.52 17.39
C ASP A 23 -1.22 10.57 18.85
N GLY A 24 -2.35 9.91 19.15
CA GLY A 24 -2.90 9.83 20.51
C GLY A 24 -1.99 9.06 21.47
N GLU A 25 -1.43 7.93 21.04
CA GLU A 25 -0.47 7.17 21.87
C GLU A 25 0.82 7.94 22.11
N LEU A 26 1.33 8.68 21.12
CA LEU A 26 2.53 9.49 21.28
C LEU A 26 2.32 10.64 22.27
N ARG A 27 1.15 11.30 22.21
CA ARG A 27 0.76 12.33 23.18
C ARG A 27 0.60 11.73 24.58
N ARG A 28 0.05 10.52 24.69
CA ARG A 28 -0.06 9.80 25.97
C ARG A 28 1.32 9.43 26.54
N LEU A 29 2.24 8.93 25.72
CA LEU A 29 3.64 8.71 26.09
C LEU A 29 4.30 10.00 26.59
N CYS A 30 4.06 11.13 25.93
CA CYS A 30 4.55 12.42 26.40
C CYS A 30 3.93 12.81 27.76
N TYR A 31 2.64 12.55 27.96
CA TYR A 31 1.96 12.85 29.22
C TYR A 31 2.49 12.02 30.39
N ASP A 32 2.71 10.72 30.18
CA ASP A 32 3.08 9.75 31.21
C ASP A 32 4.58 9.83 31.58
N ASP A 33 5.48 9.89 30.59
CA ASP A 33 6.94 9.80 30.82
C ASP A 33 7.71 11.11 30.56
N PHE A 34 7.16 12.05 29.78
CA PHE A 34 7.86 13.25 29.31
C PHE A 34 7.05 14.53 29.49
N ARG A 35 6.50 14.73 30.70
CA ARG A 35 5.55 15.81 31.00
C ARG A 35 5.95 17.21 30.50
N PRO A 36 7.22 17.65 30.60
CA PRO A 36 7.63 18.95 30.08
C PRO A 36 7.48 19.13 28.56
N VAL A 37 7.52 18.04 27.79
CA VAL A 37 7.22 18.05 26.35
C VAL A 37 5.72 18.18 26.14
N TYR A 38 4.91 17.39 26.86
CA TYR A 38 3.45 17.42 26.77
C TYR A 38 2.87 18.80 27.03
N ASP A 39 3.35 19.50 28.05
CA ASP A 39 2.88 20.83 28.43
C ASP A 39 3.18 21.89 27.35
N GLN A 40 4.07 21.60 26.38
CA GLN A 40 4.38 22.46 25.23
C GLN A 40 3.61 22.07 23.96
N LEU A 41 2.87 20.95 23.95
CA LEU A 41 2.17 20.49 22.76
C LEU A 41 0.85 21.25 22.59
N SER A 42 0.68 21.88 21.43
CA SER A 42 -0.63 22.39 21.00
C SER A 42 -1.50 21.23 20.48
N ARG A 43 -2.83 21.40 20.50
CA ARG A 43 -3.77 20.48 19.86
C ARG A 43 -3.59 20.43 18.34
N GLU A 44 -3.10 21.51 17.74
CA GLU A 44 -2.88 21.64 16.31
C GLU A 44 -1.54 21.06 15.84
N MET A 45 -0.63 20.69 16.76
CA MET A 45 0.65 20.10 16.37
C MET A 45 0.46 18.71 15.76
N GLY A 46 0.95 18.53 14.54
CA GLY A 46 0.94 17.22 13.89
C GLY A 46 1.93 16.25 14.55
N LYS A 47 1.67 14.95 14.43
CA LYS A 47 2.51 13.86 14.95
C LYS A 47 4.01 14.05 14.69
N GLY A 48 4.38 14.48 13.48
CA GLY A 48 5.79 14.74 13.14
C GLY A 48 6.44 15.80 14.03
N GLN A 49 5.73 16.90 14.31
CA GLN A 49 6.22 17.97 15.18
C GLN A 49 6.33 17.52 16.64
N VAL A 50 5.39 16.68 17.10
CA VAL A 50 5.46 16.07 18.44
C VAL A 50 6.70 15.19 18.57
N ILE A 51 7.00 14.35 17.57
CA ILE A 51 8.20 13.50 17.54
C ILE A 51 9.47 14.35 17.60
N ASP A 52 9.56 15.41 16.79
CA ASP A 52 10.75 16.25 16.75
C ASP A 52 10.98 16.99 18.07
N ARG A 53 9.91 17.48 18.72
CA ARG A 53 9.98 18.10 20.06
C ARG A 53 10.41 17.10 21.14
N LEU A 54 9.90 15.88 21.09
CA LEU A 54 10.27 14.82 22.03
C LEU A 54 11.75 14.44 21.89
N ILE A 55 12.25 14.29 20.66
CA ILE A 55 13.67 14.00 20.39
C ILE A 55 14.55 15.17 20.83
N GLU A 56 14.20 16.41 20.48
CA GLU A 56 14.96 17.62 20.89
C GLU A 56 15.08 17.72 22.42
N TYR A 57 13.97 17.48 23.13
CA TYR A 57 13.97 17.52 24.60
C TYR A 57 14.82 16.40 25.21
N THR A 58 14.67 15.17 24.71
CA THR A 58 15.40 14.02 25.25
C THR A 58 16.88 14.06 24.94
N GLU A 59 17.29 14.61 23.80
CA GLU A 59 18.70 14.87 23.48
C GLU A 59 19.30 15.92 24.42
N ARG A 60 18.63 17.07 24.63
CA ARG A 60 19.12 18.15 25.52
C ARG A 60 19.24 17.76 26.99
N LYS A 61 18.55 16.70 27.41
CA LYS A 61 18.49 16.23 28.80
C LYS A 61 19.19 14.90 29.02
N ASP A 62 19.87 14.36 28.00
CA ASP A 62 20.49 13.03 28.03
C ASP A 62 19.50 11.90 28.41
N LEU A 63 18.25 12.01 27.96
CA LEU A 63 17.14 11.08 28.24
C LEU A 63 16.80 10.15 27.06
N ILE A 64 17.64 10.08 26.02
CA ILE A 64 17.37 9.22 24.84
C ILE A 64 17.28 7.74 25.23
N GLU A 65 18.09 7.26 26.17
CA GLU A 65 17.99 5.87 26.64
C GLU A 65 16.66 5.58 27.34
N ARG A 66 16.15 6.55 28.12
CA ARG A 66 14.84 6.44 28.76
C ARG A 66 13.73 6.34 27.72
N LEU A 67 13.78 7.18 26.68
CA LEU A 67 12.84 7.13 25.55
C LEU A 67 12.85 5.78 24.84
N LEU A 68 14.04 5.23 24.55
CA LEU A 68 14.18 3.89 23.96
C LEU A 68 13.64 2.79 24.87
N SER A 69 13.90 2.87 26.18
CA SER A 69 13.39 1.90 27.17
C SER A 69 11.86 1.88 27.22
N VAL A 70 11.23 3.05 27.33
CA VAL A 70 9.76 3.16 27.36
C VAL A 70 9.16 2.69 26.03
N THR A 71 9.78 3.05 24.91
CA THR A 71 9.32 2.61 23.58
C THR A 71 9.40 1.10 23.43
N LYS A 72 10.46 0.47 23.96
CA LYS A 72 10.62 -1.00 23.96
C LYS A 72 9.54 -1.70 24.78
N GLU A 73 9.12 -1.12 25.90
CA GLU A 73 8.07 -1.66 26.77
C GLU A 73 6.69 -1.57 26.10
N LEU A 74 6.37 -0.42 25.50
CA LEU A 74 5.07 -0.20 24.86
C LEU A 74 4.92 -0.91 23.51
N ASN A 75 5.98 -0.98 22.70
CA ASN A 75 5.95 -1.62 21.38
C ASN A 75 7.23 -2.41 21.09
N PRO A 76 7.42 -3.60 21.72
CA PRO A 76 8.65 -4.38 21.58
C PRO A 76 8.89 -4.88 20.15
N LYS A 77 7.82 -5.09 19.36
CA LYS A 77 7.90 -5.55 17.97
C LYS A 77 8.55 -4.47 17.10
N LYS A 78 7.98 -3.26 17.08
CA LYS A 78 8.53 -2.15 16.29
C LYS A 78 9.91 -1.73 16.79
N TYR A 79 10.14 -1.80 18.10
CA TYR A 79 11.48 -1.57 18.68
C TYR A 79 12.54 -2.53 18.12
N LYS A 80 12.19 -3.78 17.81
CA LYS A 80 13.15 -4.73 17.22
C LYS A 80 13.39 -4.46 15.73
N GLU A 81 12.35 -4.05 15.00
CA GLU A 81 12.39 -3.79 13.56
C GLU A 81 13.30 -2.60 13.18
N HIS A 82 13.40 -1.55 14.01
CA HIS A 82 14.15 -0.33 13.69
C HIS A 82 15.57 -0.23 14.30
N GLN A 83 16.15 -1.33 14.76
CA GLN A 83 17.56 -1.36 15.16
C GLN A 83 18.48 -1.16 13.95
N PRO A 84 19.69 -0.58 14.10
CA PRO A 84 20.36 -0.18 15.35
C PRO A 84 20.05 1.27 15.80
N TYR A 85 20.04 1.51 17.12
CA TYR A 85 19.82 2.85 17.71
C TYR A 85 21.09 3.60 18.10
N HIS A 86 22.23 2.93 18.01
CA HIS A 86 23.52 3.48 18.38
C HIS A 86 24.49 3.30 17.22
N ASN A 87 25.17 4.38 16.87
CA ASN A 87 26.27 4.34 15.93
C ASN A 87 27.55 4.07 16.72
N PHE A 88 28.19 2.93 16.44
CA PHE A 88 29.53 2.68 16.94
C PHE A 88 30.49 3.56 16.16
N ILE A 89 30.85 4.70 16.74
CA ILE A 89 31.99 5.47 16.23
C ILE A 89 33.22 4.66 16.62
N VAL A 90 33.70 3.86 15.68
CA VAL A 90 35.06 3.31 15.78
C VAL A 90 35.95 4.53 15.75
N SER A 91 36.45 4.95 16.91
CA SER A 91 37.48 5.97 16.94
C SER A 91 38.61 5.45 16.06
N PRO A 92 39.01 6.18 15.00
CA PRO A 92 40.13 5.75 14.18
C PRO A 92 41.29 5.53 15.13
N ILE A 93 41.78 4.28 15.18
CA ILE A 93 42.96 3.91 15.93
C ILE A 93 44.02 4.89 15.44
N GLY A 94 44.40 5.85 16.28
CA GLY A 94 45.48 6.77 15.97
C GLY A 94 46.70 5.94 15.59
N PRO A 95 47.52 6.37 14.62
CA PRO A 95 48.71 5.62 14.22
C PRO A 95 49.52 5.33 15.48
N SER A 96 49.51 4.07 15.90
CA SER A 96 50.37 3.58 16.95
C SER A 96 51.80 3.77 16.45
N ASP A 97 52.55 4.64 17.13
CA ASP A 97 53.98 4.82 16.92
C ASP A 97 54.65 3.43 16.82
N PRO A 98 55.40 3.15 15.75
CA PRO A 98 55.98 1.85 15.50
C PRO A 98 57.30 1.69 16.25
N ASP A 99 57.36 1.94 17.56
CA ASP A 99 58.60 1.77 18.35
C ASP A 99 58.31 1.45 19.82
N GLU A 100 57.74 0.27 20.12
CA GLU A 100 57.93 -0.33 21.45
C GLU A 100 57.87 -1.87 21.36
N GLU A 101 59.03 -2.48 21.12
CA GLU A 101 59.24 -3.90 21.35
C GLU A 101 59.06 -4.21 22.84
N SER A 102 58.05 -5.03 23.17
CA SER A 102 57.94 -5.69 24.48
C SER A 102 57.60 -7.18 24.31
N PRO A 103 58.31 -8.09 25.00
CA PRO A 103 58.22 -9.53 24.77
C PRO A 103 57.30 -10.21 25.81
N ILE A 104 56.11 -10.65 25.41
CA ILE A 104 55.31 -11.64 26.17
C ILE A 104 54.68 -12.61 25.16
N ALA A 105 55.33 -13.72 24.82
CA ALA A 105 55.33 -15.00 25.52
C ALA A 105 53.96 -15.73 25.56
N LYS A 106 53.83 -16.68 24.62
CA LYS A 106 53.18 -18.01 24.73
C LYS A 106 52.24 -18.26 25.93
N MET A 107 50.94 -18.25 25.67
CA MET A 107 49.94 -19.16 26.29
C MET A 107 48.88 -19.43 25.21
N GLY A 108 48.54 -20.64 24.80
CA GLY A 108 48.40 -21.87 25.58
C GLY A 108 46.93 -22.30 25.52
N CYS A 109 46.51 -22.77 24.34
CA CYS A 109 45.15 -23.16 23.98
C CYS A 109 44.65 -24.36 24.81
N LYS A 110 44.14 -24.14 26.04
CA LYS A 110 43.44 -25.17 26.85
C LYS A 110 42.29 -24.68 27.73
N SER A 111 41.95 -23.38 27.76
CA SER A 111 40.94 -22.86 28.71
C SER A 111 39.50 -22.82 28.17
N TRP A 112 39.29 -23.00 26.85
CA TRP A 112 37.94 -22.88 26.24
C TRP A 112 37.01 -24.08 26.48
N GLN A 113 37.54 -25.24 26.89
CA GLN A 113 36.71 -26.45 27.14
C GLN A 113 36.01 -26.46 28.50
N ILE A 114 36.44 -25.65 29.47
CA ILE A 114 35.84 -25.63 30.82
C ILE A 114 34.63 -24.67 30.89
N ALA A 115 34.57 -23.65 30.03
CA ALA A 115 33.46 -22.69 29.98
C ALA A 115 32.19 -23.28 29.31
N ILE A 116 32.33 -24.25 28.40
CA ILE A 116 31.18 -24.84 27.69
C ILE A 116 30.43 -25.87 28.57
N LEU A 117 31.12 -26.57 29.47
CA LEU A 117 30.49 -27.55 30.36
C LEU A 117 29.69 -26.90 31.51
N SER A 118 30.00 -25.67 31.88
CA SER A 118 29.28 -24.95 32.95
C SER A 118 27.95 -24.35 32.47
N ILE A 119 27.82 -24.00 31.19
CA ILE A 119 26.58 -23.45 30.62
C ILE A 119 25.53 -24.54 30.38
N LEU A 120 25.94 -25.76 30.01
CA LEU A 120 25.01 -26.89 29.83
C LEU A 120 24.42 -27.41 31.16
N GLY A 121 25.13 -27.27 32.28
CA GLY A 121 24.63 -27.67 33.60
C GLY A 121 23.48 -26.78 34.13
N ILE A 122 23.44 -25.51 33.74
CA ILE A 122 22.40 -24.56 34.19
C ILE A 122 21.09 -24.77 33.42
N ILE A 123 21.16 -25.17 32.14
CA ILE A 123 19.97 -25.40 31.30
C ILE A 123 19.21 -26.67 31.76
N ALA A 124 19.91 -27.68 32.29
CA ALA A 124 19.27 -28.90 32.79
C ALA A 124 18.46 -28.69 34.10
N CYS A 125 18.83 -27.71 34.94
CA CYS A 125 18.07 -27.42 36.17
C CYS A 125 16.81 -26.57 35.92
N GLY A 126 16.77 -25.75 34.87
CA GLY A 126 15.61 -24.91 34.55
C GLY A 126 14.39 -25.69 34.05
N ILE A 127 14.62 -26.82 33.36
CA ILE A 127 13.53 -27.60 32.72
C ILE A 127 12.73 -28.43 33.74
N PHE A 128 13.31 -28.79 34.89
CA PHE A 128 12.60 -29.54 35.94
C PHE A 128 11.66 -28.68 36.80
N ALA A 129 11.81 -27.36 36.83
CA ALA A 129 10.95 -26.47 37.63
C ALA A 129 9.62 -26.12 36.94
N THR A 130 9.53 -26.20 35.61
CA THR A 130 8.34 -25.78 34.85
C THR A 130 7.31 -26.89 34.59
N LEU A 131 7.67 -28.16 34.80
CA LEU A 131 6.76 -29.29 34.57
C LEU A 131 5.89 -29.67 35.79
N GLY A 132 6.08 -29.02 36.94
CA GLY A 132 5.37 -29.34 38.20
C GLY A 132 4.07 -28.58 38.47
N VAL A 133 3.67 -27.60 37.64
CA VAL A 133 2.57 -26.67 37.96
C VAL A 133 1.33 -26.84 37.07
N LEU A 134 1.26 -27.91 36.26
CA LEU A 134 0.14 -28.13 35.32
C LEU A 134 -0.93 -29.13 35.79
N PHE A 135 -1.04 -29.38 37.10
CA PHE A 135 -2.17 -30.08 37.69
C PHE A 135 -2.70 -29.25 38.86
N LEU A 136 -3.81 -28.53 38.64
CA LEU A 136 -4.83 -28.12 39.62
C LEU A 136 -5.68 -26.94 39.08
N PHE A 137 -6.55 -27.21 38.11
CA PHE A 137 -7.74 -26.37 37.90
C PHE A 137 -8.93 -27.26 37.53
N PRO A 138 -10.03 -27.26 38.31
CA PRO A 138 -11.22 -28.01 37.97
C PRO A 138 -12.03 -27.28 36.89
N PHE A 139 -12.40 -28.03 35.85
CA PHE A 139 -13.23 -27.60 34.74
C PHE A 139 -14.70 -27.55 35.20
N GLN A 140 -15.30 -26.37 35.32
CA GLN A 140 -16.75 -26.21 35.51
C GLN A 140 -17.44 -26.12 34.14
N GLN A 141 -18.40 -27.03 33.89
CA GLN A 141 -19.30 -26.99 32.74
C GLN A 141 -20.36 -25.88 32.93
N PRO A 142 -20.73 -25.12 31.88
CA PRO A 142 -21.96 -24.34 31.90
C PRO A 142 -23.15 -25.20 31.48
N SER A 143 -24.16 -25.21 32.35
CA SER A 143 -25.47 -25.81 32.16
C SER A 143 -26.32 -25.06 31.14
N THR A 144 -27.19 -25.83 30.49
CA THR A 144 -28.22 -25.42 29.55
C THR A 144 -29.36 -24.60 30.18
N ASN A 145 -30.10 -23.94 29.28
CA ASN A 145 -31.47 -23.42 29.37
C ASN A 145 -31.62 -21.92 29.67
N SER A 146 -32.18 -21.20 28.69
CA SER A 146 -33.41 -20.41 28.90
C SER A 146 -34.10 -20.14 27.57
N ALA A 147 -35.31 -20.69 27.44
CA ALA A 147 -36.28 -20.37 26.43
C ALA A 147 -36.86 -18.98 26.66
N THR A 148 -37.09 -18.20 25.61
CA THR A 148 -37.91 -16.99 25.68
C THR A 148 -38.81 -16.89 24.44
N LYS A 149 -39.98 -17.51 24.60
CA LYS A 149 -41.33 -17.05 24.23
C LYS A 149 -41.38 -15.77 23.34
N SER A 150 -41.59 -15.95 22.03
CA SER A 150 -42.07 -14.88 21.14
C SER A 150 -43.58 -14.70 21.31
N ALA A 151 -43.98 -13.50 21.72
CA ALA A 151 -45.36 -13.06 21.71
C ALA A 151 -45.74 -12.55 20.31
N VAL A 152 -46.84 -13.08 19.80
CA VAL A 152 -47.59 -12.58 18.65
C VAL A 152 -48.20 -11.23 19.03
N ILE A 153 -47.92 -10.18 18.25
CA ILE A 153 -48.63 -8.90 18.34
C ILE A 153 -49.44 -8.74 17.05
N ASP A 154 -50.76 -8.81 17.23
CA ASP A 154 -51.77 -8.52 16.24
C ASP A 154 -51.74 -7.05 15.82
N LYS A 155 -51.86 -6.82 14.52
CA LYS A 155 -52.02 -5.51 13.88
C LYS A 155 -53.52 -5.27 13.68
N PRO A 156 -54.12 -4.19 14.20
CA PRO A 156 -55.50 -3.87 13.89
C PRO A 156 -55.61 -3.15 12.54
N ALA A 157 -56.69 -3.49 11.84
CA ALA A 157 -57.18 -2.85 10.63
C ALA A 157 -57.76 -1.46 10.93
N SER A 158 -57.57 -0.53 10.01
CA SER A 158 -58.40 0.67 9.87
C SER A 158 -58.95 0.75 8.44
N GLU A 159 -60.26 0.49 8.37
CA GLU A 159 -61.30 1.24 7.65
C GLU A 159 -61.00 2.75 7.54
N THR A 160 -61.46 3.58 6.60
CA THR A 160 -62.40 3.56 5.47
C THR A 160 -62.23 4.94 4.79
N ILE A 161 -62.57 5.10 3.50
CA ILE A 161 -63.45 6.16 2.93
C ILE A 161 -63.46 6.04 1.40
N MET A 162 -64.62 5.62 0.89
CA MET A 162 -65.11 5.89 -0.45
C MET A 162 -65.76 7.28 -0.46
N LEU A 163 -65.55 8.12 -1.47
CA LEU A 163 -66.60 8.99 -2.03
C LEU A 163 -66.21 9.58 -3.41
N THR A 164 -66.93 9.12 -4.43
CA THR A 164 -67.57 9.85 -5.55
C THR A 164 -66.90 11.06 -6.24
N ASN A 165 -66.60 10.87 -7.54
CA ASN A 165 -66.76 11.85 -8.64
C ASN A 165 -68.24 12.29 -8.80
N PRO A 166 -68.63 13.33 -9.59
CA PRO A 166 -67.98 13.88 -10.79
C PRO A 166 -68.04 15.43 -10.95
N THR A 167 -67.42 16.00 -11.99
CA THR A 167 -67.97 17.09 -12.84
C THR A 167 -67.09 17.31 -14.10
N ASP A 168 -67.79 17.55 -15.20
CA ASP A 168 -67.45 17.66 -16.62
C ASP A 168 -66.83 19.01 -17.08
N ILE A 169 -65.94 18.92 -18.11
CA ILE A 169 -65.85 19.73 -19.37
C ILE A 169 -65.43 21.24 -19.28
N PRO A 170 -64.82 21.91 -20.33
CA PRO A 170 -64.40 21.48 -21.68
C PRO A 170 -62.93 21.74 -22.09
N ALA A 171 -62.61 21.15 -23.24
CA ALA A 171 -61.40 21.22 -24.07
C ALA A 171 -61.03 22.60 -24.66
N PRO A 172 -59.80 22.71 -25.21
CA PRO A 172 -59.60 23.47 -26.44
C PRO A 172 -58.96 22.64 -27.58
N THR A 173 -59.44 23.01 -28.76
CA THR A 173 -59.16 22.64 -30.14
C THR A 173 -57.67 22.44 -30.49
N GLN A 174 -57.35 21.33 -31.17
CA GLN A 174 -56.08 21.15 -31.88
C GLN A 174 -56.28 21.33 -33.39
N THR A 175 -55.39 22.14 -33.99
CA THR A 175 -55.22 22.31 -35.43
C THR A 175 -54.19 21.31 -35.92
N THR A 176 -54.55 20.54 -36.95
CA THR A 176 -53.72 19.56 -37.63
C THR A 176 -52.74 20.21 -38.62
N VAL A 177 -51.48 19.78 -38.60
CA VAL A 177 -50.49 19.95 -39.68
C VAL A 177 -49.87 18.58 -39.94
N PRO A 178 -49.77 18.11 -41.20
CA PRO A 178 -49.17 16.81 -41.50
C PRO A 178 -47.65 16.93 -41.55
N THR A 179 -46.93 16.00 -40.91
CA THR A 179 -45.50 15.79 -41.16
C THR A 179 -45.31 14.35 -41.59
N GLU A 180 -44.78 14.19 -42.78
CA GLU A 180 -44.55 12.93 -43.46
C GLU A 180 -43.44 12.11 -42.76
N THR A 181 -43.74 10.83 -42.57
CA THR A 181 -42.81 9.80 -42.10
C THR A 181 -41.98 9.30 -43.29
N PRO A 182 -40.63 9.28 -43.21
CA PRO A 182 -39.84 8.35 -43.99
C PRO A 182 -39.52 7.11 -43.14
N THR A 183 -40.06 5.99 -43.59
CA THR A 183 -39.73 4.63 -43.16
C THR A 183 -38.23 4.36 -43.35
N ARG A 184 -37.48 4.25 -42.25
CA ARG A 184 -36.12 3.70 -42.26
C ARG A 184 -36.16 2.27 -41.74
N VAL A 185 -35.78 1.34 -42.61
CA VAL A 185 -35.61 -0.09 -42.34
C VAL A 185 -34.57 -0.27 -41.22
N LEU A 186 -34.97 -0.90 -40.13
CA LEU A 186 -34.10 -1.38 -39.05
C LEU A 186 -33.47 -2.70 -39.50
N GLU A 187 -32.22 -2.63 -39.93
CA GLU A 187 -31.37 -3.79 -40.14
C GLU A 187 -30.73 -4.16 -38.79
N ASN A 188 -31.20 -5.27 -38.21
CA ASN A 188 -30.66 -5.86 -36.99
C ASN A 188 -29.19 -6.23 -37.20
N THR A 189 -28.27 -5.38 -36.72
CA THR A 189 -26.86 -5.74 -36.58
C THR A 189 -26.62 -6.09 -35.12
N ALA A 190 -26.46 -7.38 -34.83
CA ALA A 190 -26.08 -7.85 -33.52
C ALA A 190 -24.73 -7.24 -33.12
N THR A 191 -24.71 -6.50 -32.01
CA THR A 191 -23.48 -5.99 -31.41
C THR A 191 -22.62 -7.18 -30.99
N PRO A 192 -21.38 -7.32 -31.50
CA PRO A 192 -20.48 -8.36 -31.03
C PRO A 192 -20.18 -8.10 -29.55
N VAL A 193 -20.40 -9.12 -28.72
CA VAL A 193 -19.92 -9.16 -27.34
C VAL A 193 -18.40 -9.16 -27.42
N VAL A 194 -17.80 -8.00 -27.13
CA VAL A 194 -16.34 -7.86 -27.01
C VAL A 194 -15.96 -8.56 -25.70
N GLU A 195 -15.35 -9.74 -25.82
CA GLU A 195 -14.65 -10.40 -24.71
C GLU A 195 -13.63 -9.41 -24.12
N LEU A 196 -13.68 -9.19 -22.80
CA LEU A 196 -12.64 -8.43 -22.11
C LEU A 196 -11.30 -9.12 -22.40
N PRO A 197 -10.29 -8.42 -22.96
CA PRO A 197 -8.97 -9.00 -23.13
C PRO A 197 -8.42 -9.39 -21.76
N SER A 198 -7.82 -10.57 -21.66
CA SER A 198 -7.00 -10.93 -20.49
C SER A 198 -5.87 -9.90 -20.36
N PRO A 199 -5.49 -9.49 -19.13
CA PRO A 199 -4.44 -8.49 -18.91
C PRO A 199 -3.19 -8.89 -19.70
N GLN A 200 -2.73 -8.02 -20.61
CA GLN A 200 -1.56 -8.34 -21.43
C GLN A 200 -0.32 -8.16 -20.56
N GLU A 201 0.56 -9.18 -20.53
CA GLU A 201 1.84 -9.03 -19.85
C GLU A 201 2.63 -7.92 -20.56
N ASN A 202 3.00 -6.87 -19.84
CA ASN A 202 3.88 -5.79 -20.32
C ASN A 202 5.18 -6.40 -20.85
N ASN A 203 5.30 -6.52 -22.17
CA ASN A 203 6.49 -7.02 -22.83
C ASN A 203 7.51 -5.89 -22.91
N LEU A 204 8.44 -5.85 -21.95
CA LEU A 204 9.64 -5.04 -22.06
C LEU A 204 10.38 -5.41 -23.36
N SER A 205 10.87 -4.42 -24.12
CA SER A 205 11.72 -4.69 -25.28
C SER A 205 12.90 -5.56 -24.81
N GLN A 206 12.96 -6.80 -25.30
CA GLN A 206 13.72 -7.93 -24.75
C GLN A 206 15.23 -7.67 -24.56
N ASP A 207 15.79 -6.65 -25.22
CA ASP A 207 17.24 -6.44 -25.29
C ASP A 207 17.85 -5.66 -24.11
N SER A 208 17.07 -5.08 -23.20
CA SER A 208 17.62 -4.07 -22.26
C SER A 208 17.86 -4.51 -20.80
N LEU A 209 17.33 -5.65 -20.34
CA LEU A 209 17.38 -6.03 -18.92
C LEU A 209 17.93 -7.44 -18.67
N THR A 210 18.99 -7.82 -19.39
CA THR A 210 19.70 -9.10 -19.17
C THR A 210 21.07 -8.85 -18.56
N SER A 211 21.44 -9.65 -17.57
CA SER A 211 22.75 -9.62 -16.95
C SER A 211 23.28 -11.04 -16.79
N CYS A 212 24.54 -11.27 -17.14
CA CYS A 212 25.18 -12.58 -17.10
C CYS A 212 26.38 -12.56 -16.17
N ASN A 213 26.61 -13.66 -15.46
CA ASN A 213 27.82 -13.84 -14.68
C ASN A 213 28.97 -14.38 -15.55
N SER A 214 30.14 -14.59 -14.93
CA SER A 214 31.32 -15.16 -15.60
C SER A 214 31.14 -16.61 -16.09
N ASP A 215 30.14 -17.32 -15.59
CA ASP A 215 29.80 -18.70 -15.96
C ASP A 215 28.77 -18.79 -17.10
N ASN A 216 28.43 -17.66 -17.73
CA ASN A 216 27.38 -17.54 -18.75
C ASN A 216 25.97 -17.96 -18.26
N VAL A 217 25.72 -17.88 -16.95
CA VAL A 217 24.35 -17.93 -16.42
C VAL A 217 23.80 -16.51 -16.46
N CYS A 218 22.74 -16.32 -17.22
CA CYS A 218 22.09 -15.03 -17.40
C CYS A 218 20.76 -15.00 -16.66
N ILE A 219 20.44 -13.84 -16.10
CA ILE A 219 19.12 -13.53 -15.56
C ILE A 219 18.58 -12.29 -16.25
N SER A 220 17.29 -12.32 -16.58
CA SER A 220 16.59 -11.25 -17.28
C SER A 220 15.28 -10.92 -16.59
N LEU A 221 14.92 -9.63 -16.51
CA LEU A 221 13.55 -9.22 -16.18
C LEU A 221 12.68 -9.34 -17.44
N VAL A 222 11.75 -10.31 -17.44
CA VAL A 222 10.86 -10.61 -18.57
C VAL A 222 9.67 -9.66 -18.59
N SER A 223 8.97 -9.58 -17.45
CA SER A 223 7.78 -8.75 -17.29
C SER A 223 7.61 -8.38 -15.83
N TYR A 224 6.78 -7.38 -15.60
CA TYR A 224 6.34 -6.97 -14.27
C TYR A 224 4.91 -6.44 -14.37
N THR A 225 4.18 -6.51 -13.26
CA THR A 225 2.82 -5.99 -13.15
C THR A 225 2.71 -5.21 -11.86
N ILE A 226 2.21 -3.98 -11.95
CA ILE A 226 1.93 -3.14 -10.80
C ILE A 226 0.42 -3.16 -10.61
N SER A 227 -0.03 -3.66 -9.46
CA SER A 227 -1.44 -3.64 -9.06
C SER A 227 -1.62 -2.74 -7.82
N GLU A 228 -2.86 -2.68 -7.30
CA GLU A 228 -3.27 -1.82 -6.19
C GLU A 228 -2.29 -1.77 -5.01
N ASP A 229 -1.88 -2.91 -4.48
CA ASP A 229 -0.94 -2.99 -3.36
C ASP A 229 0.22 -3.96 -3.59
N LYS A 230 0.44 -4.38 -4.85
CA LYS A 230 1.48 -5.33 -5.19
C LYS A 230 2.29 -4.90 -6.40
N ILE A 231 3.54 -5.35 -6.39
CA ILE A 231 4.42 -5.36 -7.54
C ILE A 231 4.81 -6.82 -7.78
N LEU A 232 4.44 -7.33 -8.94
CA LEU A 232 4.70 -8.69 -9.39
C LEU A 232 5.83 -8.66 -10.41
N LEU A 233 6.77 -9.59 -10.30
CA LEU A 233 7.91 -9.71 -11.20
C LEU A 233 7.86 -11.05 -11.93
N SER A 234 8.45 -11.09 -13.12
CA SER A 234 8.73 -12.29 -13.89
C SER A 234 10.19 -12.25 -14.34
N LEU A 235 11.03 -13.11 -13.79
CA LEU A 235 12.46 -13.20 -14.09
C LEU A 235 12.73 -14.48 -14.90
N LYS A 236 13.61 -14.44 -15.90
CA LYS A 236 14.06 -15.64 -16.61
C LYS A 236 15.53 -15.89 -16.32
N ILE A 237 15.86 -17.09 -15.88
CA ILE A 237 17.23 -17.56 -15.75
C ILE A 237 17.52 -18.51 -16.91
N ILE A 238 18.66 -18.35 -17.56
CA ILE A 238 19.12 -19.22 -18.64
C ILE A 238 20.61 -19.55 -18.45
N ASN A 239 20.99 -20.82 -18.64
CA ASN A 239 22.38 -21.23 -18.68
C ASN A 239 22.87 -21.22 -20.13
N ASN A 240 23.56 -20.16 -20.55
CA ASN A 240 24.20 -20.06 -21.87
C ASN A 240 25.60 -20.69 -21.89
N GLY A 241 26.05 -21.28 -20.78
CA GLY A 241 27.31 -22.00 -20.69
C GLY A 241 27.28 -23.35 -21.40
N THR A 242 28.46 -23.95 -21.56
CA THR A 242 28.61 -25.30 -22.15
C THR A 242 28.54 -26.42 -21.11
N GLU A 243 28.52 -26.08 -19.82
CA GLU A 243 28.48 -27.01 -18.70
C GLU A 243 27.25 -26.78 -17.85
N ALA A 244 26.80 -27.82 -17.14
CA ALA A 244 25.69 -27.69 -16.23
C ALA A 244 26.08 -26.85 -14.99
N LYS A 245 25.22 -25.94 -14.57
CA LYS A 245 25.49 -24.98 -13.48
C LYS A 245 24.45 -25.09 -12.37
N LEU A 246 24.90 -25.08 -11.12
CA LEU A 246 24.02 -25.03 -9.95
C LEU A 246 23.76 -23.57 -9.60
N VAL A 247 22.54 -23.10 -9.81
CA VAL A 247 22.12 -21.74 -9.44
C VAL A 247 21.44 -21.80 -8.08
N ARG A 248 21.80 -20.87 -7.20
CA ARG A 248 21.16 -20.69 -5.89
C ARG A 248 20.66 -19.26 -5.76
N TYR A 249 19.49 -19.07 -5.19
CA TYR A 249 19.00 -17.75 -4.84
C TYR A 249 18.07 -17.80 -3.63
N ARG A 250 17.85 -16.64 -3.01
CA ARG A 250 16.87 -16.43 -1.95
C ARG A 250 15.95 -15.29 -2.38
N ASN A 251 14.67 -15.38 -2.04
CA ASN A 251 13.73 -14.30 -2.35
C ASN A 251 14.10 -13.00 -1.63
N GLU A 252 14.74 -13.08 -0.45
CA GLU A 252 15.22 -11.91 0.31
C GLU A 252 16.35 -11.15 -0.37
N ASN A 253 17.02 -11.77 -1.36
CA ASN A 253 18.07 -11.13 -2.14
C ASN A 253 17.50 -10.30 -3.29
N ILE A 254 16.20 -10.42 -3.58
CA ILE A 254 15.52 -9.61 -4.60
C ILE A 254 14.82 -8.47 -3.87
N GLN A 255 15.17 -7.24 -4.23
CA GLN A 255 14.64 -6.03 -3.64
C GLN A 255 14.03 -5.16 -4.73
N ILE A 256 12.85 -4.61 -4.47
CA ILE A 256 12.28 -3.53 -5.26
C ILE A 256 12.46 -2.23 -4.48
N SER A 257 12.93 -1.19 -5.16
CA SER A 257 13.01 0.15 -4.61
C SER A 257 12.59 1.18 -5.65
N ASP A 258 12.25 2.38 -5.20
CA ASP A 258 12.08 3.53 -6.07
C ASP A 258 13.24 4.52 -5.96
N ASP A 259 13.27 5.52 -6.85
CA ASP A 259 14.23 6.62 -6.85
C ASP A 259 14.09 7.58 -5.65
N THR A 260 13.05 7.43 -4.82
CA THR A 260 12.95 8.13 -3.52
C THR A 260 13.70 7.38 -2.41
N GLY A 261 14.25 6.20 -2.72
CA GLY A 261 14.94 5.32 -1.77
C GLY A 261 13.99 4.48 -0.93
N ARG A 262 12.68 4.47 -1.24
CA ARG A 262 11.72 3.60 -0.57
C ARG A 262 11.85 2.19 -1.11
N THR A 263 11.89 1.21 -0.21
CA THR A 263 11.94 -0.22 -0.54
C THR A 263 10.57 -0.86 -0.35
N TYR A 264 10.21 -1.79 -1.21
CA TYR A 264 8.92 -2.50 -1.15
C TYR A 264 9.13 -3.88 -0.52
N GLU A 265 8.34 -4.18 0.50
CA GLU A 265 8.54 -5.36 1.32
C GLU A 265 8.07 -6.62 0.60
N LEU A 266 8.90 -7.66 0.60
CA LEU A 266 8.50 -9.00 0.21
C LEU A 266 7.42 -9.51 1.17
N ALA A 267 6.27 -9.92 0.64
CA ALA A 267 5.18 -10.48 1.44
C ALA A 267 5.68 -11.68 2.26
N SER A 268 5.42 -11.66 3.57
CA SER A 268 5.98 -12.59 4.56
C SER A 268 5.72 -14.08 4.30
N SER A 269 4.75 -14.41 3.44
CA SER A 269 4.42 -15.79 3.04
C SER A 269 5.33 -16.35 1.94
N ALA A 270 6.16 -15.53 1.29
CA ALA A 270 7.15 -16.02 0.35
C ALA A 270 8.27 -16.69 1.15
N ASN A 271 8.35 -18.03 1.09
CA ASN A 271 9.34 -18.83 1.81
C ASN A 271 10.75 -18.25 1.65
N ARG A 272 11.38 -17.89 2.76
CA ARG A 272 12.79 -17.42 2.86
C ARG A 272 13.81 -18.54 2.65
N ASP A 273 13.36 -19.67 2.15
CA ASP A 273 14.19 -20.84 1.95
C ASP A 273 15.17 -20.58 0.81
N VAL A 274 16.39 -21.09 0.97
CA VAL A 274 17.36 -21.17 -0.13
C VAL A 274 16.79 -22.06 -1.22
N LYS A 275 16.74 -21.53 -2.43
CA LYS A 275 16.32 -22.25 -3.62
C LYS A 275 17.55 -22.62 -4.41
N GLN A 276 17.57 -23.82 -4.95
CA GLN A 276 18.65 -24.27 -5.82
C GLN A 276 18.12 -25.12 -6.96
N TYR A 277 18.71 -24.97 -8.14
CA TYR A 277 18.37 -25.75 -9.33
C TYR A 277 19.61 -25.93 -10.19
N LYS A 278 19.79 -27.13 -10.73
CA LYS A 278 20.90 -27.45 -11.63
C LYS A 278 20.39 -27.27 -13.05
N PHE A 279 20.92 -26.28 -13.75
CA PHE A 279 20.60 -25.98 -15.13
C PHE A 279 21.55 -26.71 -16.06
N GLU A 280 21.02 -27.51 -16.98
CA GLU A 280 21.77 -28.05 -18.11
C GLU A 280 22.09 -26.94 -19.14
N PRO A 281 23.09 -27.13 -20.02
CA PRO A 281 23.41 -26.17 -21.09
C PRO A 281 22.19 -25.84 -21.96
N GLY A 282 21.89 -24.55 -22.12
CA GLY A 282 20.72 -24.06 -22.86
C GLY A 282 19.39 -24.13 -22.10
N GLU A 283 19.36 -24.70 -20.90
CA GLU A 283 18.15 -24.76 -20.08
C GLU A 283 17.78 -23.37 -19.56
N SER A 284 16.48 -23.09 -19.50
CA SER A 284 15.95 -21.86 -18.92
C SER A 284 14.73 -22.11 -18.07
N VAL A 285 14.51 -21.26 -17.07
CA VAL A 285 13.32 -21.28 -16.23
C VAL A 285 12.83 -19.85 -15.99
N THR A 286 11.53 -19.69 -15.94
CA THR A 286 10.90 -18.41 -15.58
C THR A 286 10.43 -18.47 -14.14
N LEU A 287 10.97 -17.58 -13.33
CA LEU A 287 10.53 -17.31 -11.97
C LEU A 287 9.42 -16.27 -11.99
N LYS A 288 8.27 -16.56 -11.37
CA LYS A 288 7.14 -15.62 -11.30
C LYS A 288 6.80 -15.27 -9.85
N SER A 289 6.41 -14.04 -9.60
CA SER A 289 5.61 -13.70 -8.42
C SER A 289 4.30 -14.47 -8.52
N ASN A 290 3.90 -15.16 -7.45
CA ASN A 290 2.72 -16.02 -7.51
C ASN A 290 1.60 -15.43 -6.66
N ASN A 291 0.51 -15.06 -7.33
CA ASN A 291 -0.68 -14.54 -6.67
C ASN A 291 -1.43 -15.62 -5.86
N SER A 292 -1.10 -16.91 -6.04
CA SER A 292 -1.72 -18.05 -5.34
C SER A 292 -0.67 -18.95 -4.68
N ALA A 293 -0.57 -18.86 -3.36
CA ALA A 293 0.31 -19.71 -2.54
C ALA A 293 -0.09 -21.20 -2.54
N TYR A 294 -1.21 -21.59 -3.17
CA TYR A 294 -1.88 -22.85 -2.87
C TYR A 294 -1.60 -24.02 -3.82
N ASN A 295 -0.87 -23.84 -4.93
CA ASN A 295 -0.78 -24.92 -5.92
C ASN A 295 0.59 -25.03 -6.61
N GLN A 296 1.67 -25.21 -5.83
CA GLN A 296 3.02 -25.25 -6.42
C GLN A 296 3.79 -26.52 -6.08
N THR A 297 3.96 -27.36 -7.11
CA THR A 297 4.79 -28.55 -7.15
C THR A 297 6.28 -28.22 -7.35
N SER A 298 6.63 -27.02 -7.81
CA SER A 298 8.01 -26.53 -8.03
C SER A 298 8.35 -25.34 -7.12
N ARG A 299 9.04 -25.59 -6.00
CA ARG A 299 9.45 -24.49 -5.07
C ARG A 299 10.45 -23.49 -5.68
N PHE A 300 11.14 -23.88 -6.76
CA PHE A 300 12.18 -23.06 -7.39
C PHE A 300 11.62 -21.86 -8.16
N GLU A 301 10.40 -21.90 -8.69
CA GLU A 301 9.91 -20.93 -9.69
C GLU A 301 9.27 -19.66 -9.10
N VAL A 302 9.41 -19.42 -7.78
CA VAL A 302 8.59 -18.44 -7.05
C VAL A 302 9.43 -17.32 -6.45
N ILE A 303 9.33 -16.09 -6.94
CA ILE A 303 10.13 -14.95 -6.41
C ILE A 303 9.38 -14.10 -5.37
N GLY A 304 8.15 -14.50 -5.02
CA GLY A 304 7.31 -13.85 -4.02
C GLY A 304 6.66 -12.55 -4.52
N ASP A 305 5.68 -12.06 -3.77
CA ASP A 305 4.95 -10.83 -4.08
C ASP A 305 5.55 -9.68 -3.27
N TYR A 306 5.75 -8.51 -3.89
CA TYR A 306 6.20 -7.31 -3.18
C TYR A 306 4.99 -6.46 -2.86
N ARG A 307 4.86 -6.01 -1.61
CA ARG A 307 3.73 -5.22 -1.16
C ARG A 307 4.09 -3.75 -1.05
N GLY A 308 3.10 -2.93 -1.36
CA GLY A 308 3.14 -1.49 -1.15
C GLY A 308 2.66 -0.71 -2.36
N VAL A 309 2.28 0.54 -2.07
CA VAL A 309 1.94 1.53 -3.09
C VAL A 309 3.17 2.36 -3.37
N ILE A 310 3.47 2.55 -4.64
CA ILE A 310 4.62 3.27 -5.13
C ILE A 310 4.55 4.73 -4.71
N SER A 311 5.66 5.29 -4.25
CA SER A 311 5.72 6.70 -3.84
C SER A 311 5.20 7.61 -4.96
N GLU A 312 4.35 8.58 -4.65
CA GLU A 312 3.84 9.57 -5.63
C GLU A 312 4.98 10.39 -6.27
N GLN A 313 6.06 10.57 -5.52
CA GLN A 313 7.26 11.27 -5.95
C GLN A 313 8.20 10.39 -6.79
N ALA A 314 7.96 9.08 -6.86
CA ALA A 314 8.81 8.19 -7.62
C ALA A 314 8.64 8.41 -9.12
N GLN A 315 9.77 8.53 -9.82
CA GLN A 315 9.83 8.53 -11.27
C GLN A 315 10.31 7.19 -11.80
N PHE A 316 11.04 6.40 -11.00
CA PHE A 316 11.63 5.15 -11.46
C PHE A 316 11.48 4.03 -10.43
N LEU A 317 11.36 2.80 -10.92
CA LEU A 317 11.54 1.59 -10.12
C LEU A 317 12.86 0.90 -10.46
N TYR A 318 13.49 0.37 -9.42
CA TYR A 318 14.68 -0.44 -9.48
C TYR A 318 14.40 -1.83 -8.91
N VAL A 319 14.84 -2.86 -9.63
CA VAL A 319 14.92 -4.24 -9.13
C VAL A 319 16.38 -4.56 -8.91
N THR A 320 16.75 -4.84 -7.68
CA THR A 320 18.10 -5.20 -7.30
C THR A 320 18.14 -6.65 -6.83
N ILE A 321 19.09 -7.43 -7.34
CA ILE A 321 19.37 -8.78 -6.87
C ILE A 321 20.78 -8.77 -6.26
N SER A 322 20.88 -8.81 -4.93
CA SER A 322 22.13 -8.59 -4.20
C SER A 322 23.11 -9.77 -4.23
N GLU A 323 22.63 -10.98 -4.49
CA GLU A 323 23.48 -12.19 -4.52
C GLU A 323 23.04 -13.14 -5.65
N PHE A 324 23.06 -12.67 -6.90
CA PHE A 324 22.93 -13.58 -8.03
C PHE A 324 24.33 -14.06 -8.44
N THR A 325 24.68 -15.28 -8.04
CA THR A 325 25.99 -15.89 -8.38
C THR A 325 27.17 -14.97 -8.04
N ASP A 326 27.17 -14.42 -6.82
CA ASP A 326 28.21 -13.52 -6.28
C ASP A 326 28.30 -12.14 -6.95
N THR A 327 27.29 -11.75 -7.75
CA THR A 327 27.19 -10.40 -8.34
C THR A 327 25.89 -9.73 -7.95
N GLU A 328 25.97 -8.42 -7.67
CA GLU A 328 24.81 -7.56 -7.53
C GLU A 328 24.36 -7.09 -8.92
N ILE A 329 23.07 -7.19 -9.19
CA ILE A 329 22.45 -6.78 -10.45
C ILE A 329 21.34 -5.78 -10.13
N THR A 330 21.36 -4.63 -10.79
CA THR A 330 20.29 -3.62 -10.66
C THR A 330 19.71 -3.28 -12.02
N TRP A 331 18.41 -3.45 -12.17
CA TRP A 331 17.65 -3.04 -13.34
C TRP A 331 16.81 -1.81 -13.02
N LYS A 332 16.89 -0.81 -13.88
CA LYS A 332 15.95 0.32 -13.92
C LYS A 332 14.79 -0.09 -14.83
N ILE A 333 13.61 -0.35 -14.27
CA ILE A 333 12.51 -0.98 -15.00
C ILE A 333 11.87 0.00 -15.99
N ARG A 334 11.53 1.20 -15.51
CA ARG A 334 10.73 2.15 -16.29
C ARG A 334 10.66 3.52 -15.63
N GLU A 335 10.40 4.54 -16.46
CA GLU A 335 9.88 5.83 -16.04
C GLU A 335 8.37 5.72 -15.77
N LEU A 336 7.97 5.82 -14.51
CA LEU A 336 6.59 5.60 -14.07
C LEU A 336 5.61 6.65 -14.63
N ASN A 337 6.11 7.83 -15.00
CA ASN A 337 5.30 8.95 -15.50
C ASN A 337 6.09 9.83 -16.50
N PRO A 338 6.39 9.32 -17.71
CA PRO A 338 7.31 9.97 -18.65
C PRO A 338 6.79 11.30 -19.21
N SER A 339 5.49 11.60 -19.04
CA SER A 339 4.80 12.69 -19.76
C SER A 339 4.30 13.85 -18.89
N ILE A 340 4.51 13.83 -17.57
CA ILE A 340 3.99 14.90 -16.69
C ILE A 340 4.71 16.24 -16.93
N GLY A 341 5.92 16.25 -17.49
CA GLY A 341 6.77 17.44 -17.57
C GLY A 341 6.38 18.52 -18.60
N GLN A 342 5.42 18.29 -19.51
CA GLN A 342 5.15 19.24 -20.61
C GLN A 342 3.69 19.54 -20.92
N SER A 343 2.74 18.90 -20.24
CA SER A 343 1.33 19.28 -20.40
C SER A 343 1.13 20.64 -19.75
N ARG A 344 0.77 21.67 -20.54
CA ARG A 344 0.25 22.92 -19.98
C ARG A 344 -0.97 22.54 -19.17
N ASP A 345 -0.88 22.65 -17.85
CA ASP A 345 -2.04 22.65 -16.97
C ASP A 345 -3.12 23.54 -17.60
N PRO A 346 -4.40 23.14 -17.61
CA PRO A 346 -5.45 24.13 -17.68
C PRO A 346 -5.21 25.08 -16.50
N SER A 347 -4.67 26.27 -16.80
CA SER A 347 -4.20 27.20 -15.80
C SER A 347 -5.37 27.64 -14.90
N GLY A 348 -5.49 27.03 -13.73
CA GLY A 348 -6.27 27.49 -12.58
C GLY A 348 -7.80 27.38 -12.70
N ASN A 349 -8.43 26.82 -11.66
CA ASN A 349 -9.84 27.01 -11.29
C ASN A 349 -10.89 26.81 -12.38
N VAL A 350 -10.62 26.01 -13.42
CA VAL A 350 -11.64 25.70 -14.42
C VAL A 350 -12.56 24.65 -13.82
N THR A 351 -13.77 25.05 -13.44
CA THR A 351 -14.84 24.11 -13.10
C THR A 351 -15.43 23.57 -14.40
N VAL A 352 -15.52 22.26 -14.53
CA VAL A 352 -16.17 21.58 -15.67
C VAL A 352 -17.46 20.91 -15.23
N SER A 353 -18.39 20.68 -16.13
CA SER A 353 -19.66 20.00 -15.81
C SER A 353 -19.49 18.48 -15.69
N LEU A 354 -20.44 17.80 -15.04
CA LEU A 354 -20.55 16.34 -15.06
C LEU A 354 -20.48 15.80 -16.50
N GLY A 355 -19.63 14.80 -16.73
CA GLY A 355 -19.36 14.22 -18.05
C GLY A 355 -18.26 14.93 -18.86
N GLU A 356 -17.81 16.12 -18.45
CA GLU A 356 -16.64 16.77 -19.03
C GLU A 356 -15.33 16.23 -18.44
N SER A 357 -14.28 16.27 -19.27
CA SER A 357 -12.99 15.63 -18.96
C SER A 357 -11.88 16.63 -18.72
N TYR A 358 -10.99 16.31 -17.78
CA TYR A 358 -9.66 16.88 -17.74
C TYR A 358 -8.68 15.98 -18.49
N ARG A 359 -7.77 16.61 -19.22
CA ARG A 359 -6.73 15.92 -19.97
C ARG A 359 -5.38 16.47 -19.57
N GLY A 360 -4.44 15.59 -19.25
CA GLY A 360 -3.05 15.97 -19.08
C GLY A 360 -2.16 14.77 -18.80
N ALA A 361 -0.88 14.90 -19.14
CA ALA A 361 0.10 13.82 -19.07
C ALA A 361 -0.32 12.53 -19.81
N GLY A 362 -1.17 12.66 -20.83
CA GLY A 362 -1.71 11.51 -21.58
C GLY A 362 -2.84 10.75 -20.85
N LEU A 363 -3.32 11.26 -19.72
CA LEU A 363 -4.46 10.73 -18.99
C LEU A 363 -5.69 11.62 -19.19
N ASN A 364 -6.84 10.99 -19.38
CA ASN A 364 -8.15 11.63 -19.42
C ASN A 364 -8.95 11.18 -18.18
N ILE A 365 -9.46 12.13 -17.40
CA ILE A 365 -10.22 11.90 -16.17
C ILE A 365 -11.58 12.55 -16.33
N THR A 366 -12.65 11.78 -16.15
CA THR A 366 -14.03 12.24 -16.26
C THR A 366 -14.82 11.82 -15.04
N LEU A 367 -15.52 12.74 -14.38
CA LEU A 367 -16.61 12.38 -13.48
C LEU A 367 -17.83 12.05 -14.35
N THR A 368 -18.18 10.77 -14.46
CA THR A 368 -19.16 10.29 -15.45
C THR A 368 -20.56 10.14 -14.89
N ASP A 369 -20.71 9.90 -13.58
CA ASP A 369 -22.00 9.66 -12.95
C ASP A 369 -21.96 9.97 -11.45
N TYR A 370 -23.13 10.12 -10.85
CA TYR A 370 -23.30 10.20 -9.41
C TYR A 370 -24.64 9.59 -8.96
N ASP A 371 -24.70 9.12 -7.72
CA ASP A 371 -25.92 8.58 -7.12
C ASP A 371 -26.05 9.04 -5.66
N ILE A 372 -27.26 9.44 -5.25
CA ILE A 372 -27.58 9.86 -3.88
C ILE A 372 -28.53 8.84 -3.29
N VAL A 373 -28.00 7.94 -2.44
CA VAL A 373 -28.77 6.82 -1.87
C VAL A 373 -28.71 6.86 -0.35
N GLY A 374 -29.85 7.20 0.26
CA GLY A 374 -29.98 7.33 1.70
C GLY A 374 -29.13 8.48 2.23
N ASN A 375 -28.09 8.16 2.99
CA ASN A 375 -27.13 9.13 3.54
C ASN A 375 -25.76 9.06 2.85
N ASN A 376 -25.70 8.51 1.64
CA ASN A 376 -24.47 8.39 0.87
C ASN A 376 -24.58 9.12 -0.46
N ILE A 377 -23.49 9.76 -0.87
CA ILE A 377 -23.28 10.29 -2.20
C ILE A 377 -22.16 9.46 -2.83
N LEU A 378 -22.46 8.84 -3.96
CA LEU A 378 -21.59 7.93 -4.68
C LEU A 378 -21.14 8.61 -5.97
N LEU A 379 -19.84 8.77 -6.18
CA LEU A 379 -19.28 9.33 -7.41
C LEU A 379 -18.76 8.22 -8.31
N THR A 380 -18.87 8.40 -9.63
CA THR A 380 -18.24 7.51 -10.61
C THR A 380 -17.25 8.29 -11.46
N PHE A 381 -16.01 7.81 -11.49
CA PHE A 381 -14.95 8.36 -12.32
C PHE A 381 -14.54 7.38 -13.41
N GLU A 382 -14.28 7.89 -14.61
CA GLU A 382 -13.60 7.17 -15.68
C GLU A 382 -12.18 7.75 -15.85
N PHE A 383 -11.19 6.88 -15.82
CA PHE A 383 -9.81 7.19 -16.18
C PHE A 383 -9.49 6.47 -17.47
N ARG A 384 -8.94 7.19 -18.44
CA ARG A 384 -8.54 6.63 -19.73
C ARG A 384 -7.13 7.06 -20.09
N ASN A 385 -6.27 6.08 -20.39
CA ASN A 385 -4.95 6.36 -20.91
C ASN A 385 -5.05 6.69 -22.40
N GLU A 386 -4.85 7.95 -22.76
CA GLU A 386 -4.81 8.45 -24.14
C GLU A 386 -3.37 8.54 -24.70
N SER A 387 -2.37 8.10 -23.93
CA SER A 387 -0.98 8.07 -24.37
C SER A 387 -0.62 6.77 -25.11
N ASN A 388 0.59 6.73 -25.68
CA ASN A 388 1.13 5.54 -26.34
C ASN A 388 1.93 4.63 -25.39
N ASP A 389 2.10 5.05 -24.14
CA ASP A 389 2.81 4.30 -23.10
C ASP A 389 1.83 3.95 -21.98
N ASN A 390 2.12 2.97 -21.12
CA ASN A 390 1.25 2.78 -19.97
C ASN A 390 1.34 3.98 -19.00
N ILE A 391 0.35 4.20 -18.15
CA ILE A 391 0.37 5.24 -17.14
C ILE A 391 0.09 4.62 -15.78
N LEU A 392 1.01 4.78 -14.84
CA LEU A 392 0.77 4.39 -13.45
C LEU A 392 -0.11 5.44 -12.76
N VAL A 393 -1.42 5.24 -12.81
CA VAL A 393 -2.38 6.06 -12.08
C VAL A 393 -2.24 5.77 -10.59
N ARG A 394 -2.03 6.83 -9.80
CA ARG A 394 -2.00 6.77 -8.34
C ARG A 394 -2.98 7.79 -7.82
N PHE A 395 -3.80 7.41 -6.86
CA PHE A 395 -4.75 8.33 -6.27
C PHE A 395 -4.91 8.10 -4.79
N ARG A 396 -5.41 9.15 -4.13
CA ARG A 396 -5.86 9.07 -2.76
C ARG A 396 -7.31 9.44 -2.62
N ASN A 397 -8.07 8.58 -1.97
CA ASN A 397 -9.48 8.87 -1.69
C ASN A 397 -9.61 10.12 -0.82
N SER A 398 -8.68 10.35 0.12
CA SER A 398 -8.65 11.57 0.94
C SER A 398 -8.36 12.86 0.18
N HIS A 399 -7.83 12.78 -1.05
CA HIS A 399 -7.62 13.98 -1.88
C HIS A 399 -8.87 14.39 -2.65
N ILE A 400 -9.96 13.61 -2.60
CA ILE A 400 -11.19 13.95 -3.28
C ILE A 400 -12.13 14.58 -2.26
N GLU A 401 -12.43 15.85 -2.45
CA GLU A 401 -13.32 16.63 -1.61
C GLU A 401 -14.67 16.77 -2.29
N LEU A 402 -15.74 16.59 -1.52
CA LEU A 402 -17.11 16.86 -1.97
C LEU A 402 -17.68 17.99 -1.12
N SER A 403 -18.15 19.04 -1.78
CA SER A 403 -18.82 20.18 -1.14
C SER A 403 -20.06 20.59 -1.91
N ASP A 404 -20.92 21.40 -1.31
CA ASP A 404 -22.04 22.03 -2.02
C ASP A 404 -21.85 23.55 -2.20
N ASN A 405 -22.74 24.15 -2.98
CA ASN A 405 -22.76 25.60 -3.20
C ASN A 405 -23.11 26.45 -1.96
N THR A 406 -23.50 25.84 -0.85
CA THR A 406 -23.66 26.52 0.45
C THR A 406 -22.38 26.49 1.29
N GLY A 407 -21.36 25.73 0.85
CA GLY A 407 -20.09 25.54 1.54
C GLY A 407 -20.10 24.37 2.52
N ALA A 408 -21.15 23.55 2.56
CA ALA A 408 -21.14 22.32 3.35
C ALA A 408 -20.18 21.32 2.71
N ILE A 409 -19.38 20.65 3.54
CA ILE A 409 -18.41 19.63 3.11
C ILE A 409 -18.96 18.27 3.53
N TYR A 410 -18.94 17.32 2.61
CA TYR A 410 -19.38 15.94 2.83
C TYR A 410 -18.17 15.08 3.18
N GLU A 411 -18.26 14.32 4.27
CA GLU A 411 -17.13 13.53 4.76
C GLU A 411 -16.99 12.23 3.96
N LEU A 412 -15.76 11.87 3.60
CA LEU A 412 -15.46 10.56 3.02
C LEU A 412 -15.84 9.45 4.02
N ALA A 413 -16.53 8.40 3.56
CA ALA A 413 -16.93 7.31 4.43
C ALA A 413 -15.71 6.48 4.91
N GLU A 414 -15.47 6.49 6.23
CA GLU A 414 -14.35 5.81 6.93
C GLU A 414 -14.10 4.33 6.54
N SER A 415 -15.10 3.61 6.00
CA SER A 415 -14.94 2.21 5.61
C SER A 415 -14.09 2.01 4.34
N THR A 416 -13.63 3.08 3.70
CA THR A 416 -12.69 3.03 2.57
C THR A 416 -11.25 2.92 3.13
N TYR A 417 -10.92 1.76 3.71
CA TYR A 417 -9.71 1.51 4.51
C TYR A 417 -8.35 1.60 3.77
N ARG A 418 -8.33 1.96 2.49
CA ARG A 418 -7.10 2.19 1.73
C ARG A 418 -7.15 3.59 1.17
N ASP A 419 -6.35 4.46 1.78
CA ASP A 419 -6.26 5.84 1.36
C ASP A 419 -5.46 6.00 0.08
N VAL A 420 -4.55 5.07 -0.25
CA VAL A 420 -3.72 5.16 -1.45
C VAL A 420 -3.88 3.91 -2.28
N GLU A 421 -4.16 4.08 -3.56
CA GLU A 421 -4.27 3.01 -4.54
C GLU A 421 -3.49 3.35 -5.81
N GLN A 422 -3.11 2.32 -6.57
CA GLN A 422 -2.42 2.49 -7.86
C GLN A 422 -2.86 1.47 -8.91
N TYR A 423 -2.76 1.83 -10.18
CA TYR A 423 -3.05 0.96 -11.31
C TYR A 423 -2.24 1.38 -12.53
N ASP A 424 -1.59 0.42 -13.20
CA ASP A 424 -0.86 0.67 -14.45
C ASP A 424 -1.81 0.50 -15.64
N LEU A 425 -2.28 1.63 -16.20
CA LEU A 425 -3.18 1.64 -17.36
C LEU A 425 -2.40 1.43 -18.65
N GLU A 426 -2.70 0.40 -19.42
CA GLU A 426 -2.16 0.21 -20.77
C GLU A 426 -2.62 1.31 -21.75
N PRO A 427 -1.91 1.57 -22.86
CA PRO A 427 -2.33 2.50 -23.90
C PRO A 427 -3.76 2.24 -24.39
N GLY A 428 -4.63 3.23 -24.29
CA GLY A 428 -6.04 3.12 -24.66
C GLY A 428 -6.94 2.43 -23.64
N GLU A 429 -6.38 1.84 -22.58
CA GLU A 429 -7.14 1.23 -21.49
C GLU A 429 -7.99 2.30 -20.76
N ARG A 430 -9.16 1.86 -20.30
CA ARG A 430 -10.01 2.65 -19.42
C ARG A 430 -10.34 1.86 -18.17
N ILE A 431 -10.42 2.56 -17.05
CA ILE A 431 -10.91 2.02 -15.78
C ILE A 431 -12.02 2.91 -15.23
N ILE A 432 -13.06 2.29 -14.69
CA ILE A 432 -14.22 2.98 -14.12
C ILE A 432 -14.25 2.68 -12.62
N LEU A 433 -14.12 3.72 -11.80
CA LEU A 433 -14.17 3.62 -10.34
C LEU A 433 -15.53 4.10 -9.87
N LYS A 434 -16.25 3.27 -9.12
CA LYS A 434 -17.64 3.54 -8.73
C LYS A 434 -17.77 3.59 -7.22
N GLY A 435 -18.35 4.67 -6.69
CA GLY A 435 -18.81 4.70 -5.32
C GLY A 435 -19.74 3.50 -5.05
N SER A 436 -19.40 2.68 -4.05
CA SER A 436 -20.18 1.49 -3.70
C SER A 436 -20.74 1.61 -2.29
N ASN A 437 -22.03 1.33 -2.13
CA ASN A 437 -22.68 1.20 -0.83
C ASN A 437 -22.18 -0.01 -0.03
N SER A 438 -21.62 -1.01 -0.69
CA SER A 438 -21.07 -2.22 -0.05
C SER A 438 -19.56 -2.15 0.03
N ALA A 439 -19.03 -1.92 1.23
CA ALA A 439 -17.59 -2.01 1.51
C ALA A 439 -17.05 -3.46 1.45
N TYR A 440 -17.93 -4.47 1.33
CA TYR A 440 -17.58 -5.86 1.61
C TYR A 440 -17.68 -6.82 0.41
N ASN A 441 -18.10 -6.36 -0.78
CA ASN A 441 -18.39 -7.29 -1.88
C ASN A 441 -17.74 -6.95 -3.23
N THR A 442 -16.68 -6.14 -3.26
CA THR A 442 -15.88 -6.01 -4.49
C THR A 442 -14.66 -6.91 -4.36
N THR A 443 -14.60 -7.94 -5.18
CA THR A 443 -13.39 -8.75 -5.37
C THR A 443 -12.24 -7.92 -5.94
N ASN A 444 -12.57 -6.77 -6.55
CA ASN A 444 -11.63 -5.78 -7.03
C ASN A 444 -11.71 -4.57 -6.10
N ARG A 445 -10.70 -4.42 -5.24
CA ARG A 445 -10.68 -3.40 -4.18
C ARG A 445 -10.43 -2.00 -4.72
N PHE A 446 -9.86 -1.92 -5.93
CA PHE A 446 -9.74 -0.70 -6.73
C PHE A 446 -11.09 -0.03 -7.07
N ASP A 447 -12.22 -0.72 -6.89
CA ASP A 447 -13.51 -0.23 -7.36
C ASP A 447 -14.11 0.89 -6.50
N VAL A 448 -13.64 1.13 -5.26
CA VAL A 448 -14.34 1.99 -4.30
C VAL A 448 -13.66 3.36 -4.15
N LEU A 449 -14.06 4.28 -5.03
CA LEU A 449 -13.70 5.69 -4.95
C LEU A 449 -14.96 6.56 -4.83
N GLY A 450 -14.89 7.61 -4.02
CA GLY A 450 -15.94 8.64 -3.97
C GLY A 450 -17.23 8.26 -3.26
N ARG A 451 -17.16 7.55 -2.12
CA ARG A 451 -18.31 7.40 -1.21
C ARG A 451 -18.26 8.43 -0.09
N TYR A 452 -19.19 9.37 -0.09
CA TYR A 452 -19.33 10.41 0.92
C TYR A 452 -20.56 10.19 1.78
N LYS A 453 -20.48 10.59 3.05
CA LYS A 453 -21.59 10.58 4.00
C LYS A 453 -22.21 11.97 4.05
N GLY A 454 -23.54 12.01 4.04
CA GLY A 454 -24.32 13.21 4.29
C GLY A 454 -25.69 13.16 3.64
N VAL A 455 -26.54 14.10 4.03
CA VAL A 455 -27.83 14.35 3.39
C VAL A 455 -27.71 15.71 2.72
N VAL A 456 -27.89 15.73 1.40
CA VAL A 456 -27.88 16.97 0.64
C VAL A 456 -29.15 17.76 0.98
N SER A 457 -28.98 19.03 1.36
CA SER A 457 -30.11 19.90 1.70
C SER A 457 -30.93 20.25 0.46
N GLU A 458 -32.25 20.40 0.61
CA GLU A 458 -33.16 20.81 -0.48
C GLU A 458 -32.83 22.19 -1.08
N GLN A 459 -32.04 23.00 -0.38
CA GLN A 459 -31.60 24.32 -0.84
C GLN A 459 -30.34 24.28 -1.72
N VAL A 460 -29.67 23.13 -1.78
CA VAL A 460 -28.46 22.94 -2.60
C VAL A 460 -28.89 22.79 -4.06
N GLN A 461 -28.22 23.53 -4.94
CA GLN A 461 -28.43 23.44 -6.39
C GLN A 461 -27.27 22.69 -7.07
N ASP A 462 -26.08 22.82 -6.50
CA ASP A 462 -24.85 22.28 -7.09
C ASP A 462 -24.01 21.55 -6.04
N LEU A 463 -23.46 20.41 -6.43
CA LEU A 463 -22.32 19.80 -5.75
C LEU A 463 -21.02 20.09 -6.50
N TYR A 464 -19.93 20.21 -5.76
CA TYR A 464 -18.59 20.39 -6.29
C TYR A 464 -17.68 19.27 -5.83
N VAL A 465 -17.11 18.57 -6.80
CA VAL A 465 -16.09 17.55 -6.58
C VAL A 465 -14.74 18.17 -6.88
N THR A 466 -13.86 18.26 -5.88
CA THR A 466 -12.53 18.88 -6.02
C THR A 466 -11.44 17.86 -5.77
N ILE A 467 -10.43 17.84 -6.64
CA ILE A 467 -9.20 17.05 -6.45
C ILE A 467 -8.02 18.03 -6.51
N PRO A 468 -7.46 18.46 -5.35
CA PRO A 468 -6.42 19.48 -5.31
C PRO A 468 -5.15 19.06 -6.05
N GLN A 469 -4.82 17.77 -6.03
CA GLN A 469 -3.66 17.23 -6.73
C GLN A 469 -3.91 15.79 -7.19
N PHE A 470 -3.68 15.55 -8.48
CA PHE A 470 -3.79 14.23 -9.09
C PHE A 470 -2.76 14.05 -10.21
N MET A 471 -1.76 13.19 -10.02
CA MET A 471 -0.81 12.83 -11.10
C MET A 471 -0.15 14.04 -11.80
N GLY A 472 0.13 15.12 -11.06
CA GLY A 472 0.67 16.37 -11.59
C GLY A 472 -0.37 17.35 -12.10
N LEU A 473 -1.62 16.94 -12.28
CA LEU A 473 -2.76 17.85 -12.42
C LEU A 473 -3.07 18.48 -11.07
N THR A 474 -3.46 19.75 -11.09
CA THR A 474 -3.83 20.49 -9.88
C THR A 474 -5.21 21.10 -10.02
N ASP A 475 -5.90 21.26 -8.89
CA ASP A 475 -7.18 21.98 -8.78
C ASP A 475 -8.28 21.49 -9.76
N LEU A 476 -8.43 20.18 -9.91
CA LEU A 476 -9.50 19.60 -10.73
C LEU A 476 -10.84 19.83 -10.02
N ARG A 477 -11.85 20.33 -10.73
CA ARG A 477 -13.15 20.64 -10.13
C ARG A 477 -14.33 20.35 -11.07
N TRP A 478 -15.18 19.42 -10.66
CA TRP A 478 -16.44 19.16 -11.36
C TRP A 478 -17.61 19.84 -10.63
N GLN A 479 -18.57 20.36 -11.40
CA GLN A 479 -19.89 20.79 -10.94
C GLN A 479 -20.93 19.74 -11.33
N ILE A 480 -21.76 19.36 -10.35
CA ILE A 480 -22.91 18.48 -10.52
C ILE A 480 -24.16 19.30 -10.23
N ASP A 481 -25.01 19.49 -11.23
CA ASP A 481 -26.31 20.14 -11.06
C ASP A 481 -27.32 19.09 -10.51
N LEU A 482 -28.04 19.42 -9.42
CA LEU A 482 -28.95 18.53 -8.69
C LEU A 482 -30.42 18.57 -9.14
#